data_AF-A0A820P249-F1
#
_entry.id   AF-A0A820P249-F1
#
_cell.length_a   1.000
_cell.length_b   1.000
_cell.length_c   1.000
_cell.angle_alpha   90.00
_cell.angle_beta   90.00
_cell.angle_gamma   90.00
#
_symmetry.space_group_name_H-M   'P 1'
#
loop_
_entity.id
_entity.type
_entity.pdbx_description
1 polymer ?
#
loop_
_entity_poly.entity_id
_entity_poly.type
_entity_poly.pdbx_seq_one_letter_code
_entity_poly.pdbx_strand_id
1 'polypeptide(L)' 'KIKQYATWMAAFRLASKGRTIDEPSYETERESILALLNMQLPLSNSQHTKCDIQPENYVSIKFSKKYKPKQVRISKK' A
#
# COMPACT_ATOMS: atom_id res chain seq x y z
N LYS A 1 2.40 16.82 -13.21
CA LYS A 1 2.43 17.19 -11.77
C LYS A 1 3.42 16.33 -10.98
N ILE A 2 3.24 15.00 -10.91
CA ILE A 2 4.13 14.08 -10.16
C ILE A 2 5.60 14.18 -10.60
N LYS A 3 5.88 14.23 -11.91
CA LYS A 3 7.25 14.39 -12.44
C LYS A 3 7.95 15.66 -11.94
N GLN A 4 7.25 16.80 -11.97
CA GLN A 4 7.80 18.09 -11.52
C GLN A 4 8.08 18.10 -10.01
N TYR A 5 7.18 17.50 -9.22
CA TYR A 5 7.41 17.34 -7.79
C TYR A 5 8.64 16.48 -7.50
N ALA A 6 8.80 15.35 -8.21
CA ALA A 6 9.96 14.48 -8.07
C ALA A 6 11.27 15.21 -8.41
N THR A 7 11.30 16.02 -9.48
CA THR A 7 12.44 16.87 -9.84
C THR A 7 12.82 17.83 -8.69
N TRP A 8 11.86 18.60 -8.16
CA TRP A 8 12.14 19.56 -7.09
C TRP A 8 12.54 18.88 -5.79
N MET A 9 11.88 17.78 -5.42
CA MET A 9 12.23 17.04 -4.20
C MET A 9 13.62 16.42 -4.26
N ALA A 10 13.99 15.82 -5.39
CA ALA A 10 15.33 15.29 -5.57
C ALA A 10 16.38 16.42 -5.45
N ALA A 11 16.14 17.56 -6.11
CA ALA A 11 17.04 18.71 -6.05
C ALA A 11 17.23 19.25 -4.61
N PHE A 12 16.15 19.48 -3.86
CA PHE A 12 16.24 19.99 -2.49
C PHE A 12 16.81 18.98 -1.50
N ARG A 13 16.57 17.67 -1.68
CA ARG A 13 17.19 16.61 -0.86
C ARG A 13 18.68 16.45 -1.09
N LEU A 14 19.16 16.73 -2.30
CA LEU A 14 20.60 16.74 -2.59
C LEU A 14 21.24 18.03 -2.07
N ALA A 15 20.60 19.18 -2.30
CA ALA A 15 21.09 20.47 -1.82
C ALA A 15 21.23 20.52 -0.29
N SER A 16 20.28 19.92 0.45
CA SER A 16 20.37 19.85 1.92
C SER A 16 21.54 19.00 2.43
N LYS A 17 22.09 18.13 1.58
CA LYS A 17 23.31 17.33 1.85
C LYS A 17 24.57 17.96 1.25
N GLY A 18 24.46 19.18 0.71
CA GLY A 18 25.56 19.86 0.02
C GLY A 18 25.92 19.28 -1.35
N ARG A 19 25.04 18.47 -1.96
CA ARG A 19 25.25 17.87 -3.28
C ARG A 19 24.50 18.63 -4.37
N THR A 20 25.05 18.63 -5.57
CA THR A 20 24.51 19.34 -6.74
C THR A 20 23.70 18.40 -7.64
N ILE A 21 22.98 18.99 -8.59
CA ILE A 21 22.10 18.26 -9.53
C ILE A 21 22.87 17.46 -10.58
N ASP A 22 24.16 17.75 -10.75
CA ASP A 22 25.04 17.15 -11.77
C ASP A 22 25.59 15.78 -11.34
N GLU A 23 25.43 15.44 -10.06
CA GLU A 23 25.83 14.13 -9.56
C GLU A 23 24.87 13.03 -10.04
N PRO A 24 25.35 11.83 -10.40
CA PRO A 24 24.51 10.70 -10.81
C PRO A 24 23.52 10.26 -9.71
N SER A 25 23.78 10.66 -8.46
CA SER A 25 22.87 10.47 -7.33
C SER A 25 21.54 11.21 -7.48
N TYR A 26 21.49 12.31 -8.24
CA TYR A 26 20.25 13.06 -8.48
C TYR A 26 19.23 12.20 -9.23
N GLU A 27 19.69 11.54 -10.29
CA GLU A 27 18.83 10.80 -11.19
C GLU A 27 18.27 9.54 -10.52
N THR A 28 19.10 8.89 -9.71
CA THR A 28 18.71 7.77 -8.85
C THR A 28 17.64 8.20 -7.82
N GLU A 29 17.81 9.35 -7.16
CA GLU A 29 16.87 9.85 -6.17
C GLU A 29 15.53 10.25 -6.81
N ARG A 30 15.58 10.90 -7.98
CA ARG A 30 14.38 11.27 -8.74
C ARG A 30 13.57 10.04 -9.12
N GLU A 31 14.22 9.01 -9.63
CA GLU A 31 13.55 7.76 -10.03
C GLU A 31 12.97 7.02 -8.82
N SER A 32 13.70 7.00 -7.70
CA SER A 32 13.19 6.45 -6.44
C SER A 32 11.91 7.16 -5.97
N ILE A 33 11.89 8.50 -6.00
CA ILE A 33 10.71 9.30 -5.64
C ILE A 33 9.54 9.00 -6.59
N LEU A 34 9.80 8.90 -7.90
CA LEU A 34 8.77 8.54 -8.88
C LEU A 34 8.19 7.16 -8.63
N ALA A 35 9.02 6.16 -8.36
CA ALA A 35 8.57 4.80 -8.04
C ALA A 35 7.64 4.79 -6.81
N LEU A 36 8.01 5.50 -5.74
CA LEU A 36 7.19 5.61 -4.52
C LEU A 36 5.83 6.28 -4.78
N LEU A 37 5.82 7.38 -5.54
CA LEU A 37 4.59 8.09 -5.88
C LEU A 37 3.67 7.22 -6.76
N ASN A 38 4.26 6.45 -7.68
CA ASN A 38 3.51 5.52 -8.52
C ASN A 38 2.91 4.36 -7.74
N MET A 39 3.57 3.90 -6.67
CA MET A 39 3.04 2.88 -5.77
C MET A 39 1.88 3.39 -4.89
N GLN A 40 1.90 4.68 -4.53
CA GLN A 40 0.85 5.30 -3.71
C GLN A 40 -0.44 5.59 -4.49
N LEU A 41 -0.35 5.69 -5.81
CA LEU A 41 -1.53 5.82 -6.63
C LEU A 41 -2.40 4.59 -6.40
N PRO A 42 -3.69 4.76 -6.02
CA PRO A 42 -4.56 3.63 -5.85
C PRO A 42 -4.56 2.88 -7.18
N LEU A 43 -4.00 1.67 -7.20
CA LEU A 43 -4.27 0.77 -8.31
C LEU A 43 -5.79 0.69 -8.37
N SER A 44 -6.38 1.21 -9.44
CA SER A 44 -7.82 1.08 -9.74
C SER A 44 -8.27 -0.38 -9.59
N ASN A 45 -7.34 -1.31 -9.84
CA ASN A 45 -7.43 -2.72 -9.51
C ASN A 45 -6.45 -3.10 -8.39
N SER A 46 -6.60 -2.55 -7.18
CA SER A 46 -6.23 -3.34 -6.00
C SER A 46 -7.16 -4.54 -6.07
N GLN A 47 -6.69 -5.60 -6.74
CA GLN A 47 -7.31 -6.89 -6.67
C GLN A 47 -7.11 -7.28 -5.21
N HIS A 48 -8.01 -6.79 -4.36
CA HIS A 48 -8.50 -7.55 -3.24
C HIS A 48 -8.91 -8.87 -3.88
N THR A 49 -7.94 -9.77 -4.04
CA THR A 49 -8.22 -11.18 -4.25
C THR A 49 -9.24 -11.43 -3.17
N LYS A 50 -10.46 -11.78 -3.59
CA LYS A 50 -11.51 -12.12 -2.64
C LYS A 50 -10.93 -13.32 -1.92
N CYS A 51 -10.25 -13.09 -0.79
CA CYS A 51 -9.76 -14.16 0.04
C CYS A 51 -11.04 -14.87 0.45
N ASP A 52 -11.22 -16.08 -0.06
CA ASP A 52 -12.35 -16.93 0.27
C ASP A 52 -12.14 -17.46 1.69
N ILE A 53 -12.18 -16.54 2.65
CA ILE A 53 -12.02 -16.81 4.06
C ILE A 53 -13.38 -17.32 4.52
N GLN A 54 -13.50 -18.64 4.60
CA GLN A 54 -14.66 -19.30 5.19
C GLN A 54 -14.53 -19.24 6.72
N PRO A 55 -15.32 -18.41 7.43
CA PRO A 55 -15.19 -18.24 8.89
C PRO A 55 -15.44 -19.53 9.68
N GLU A 56 -16.13 -20.51 9.09
CA GLU A 56 -16.43 -21.81 9.67
C GLU A 56 -15.16 -22.63 9.94
N ASN A 57 -14.11 -22.41 9.15
CA ASN A 57 -12.83 -23.12 9.30
C ASN A 57 -11.99 -22.63 10.49
N TYR A 58 -12.38 -21.49 11.09
CA TYR A 58 -11.67 -20.88 12.22
C TYR A 58 -12.41 -21.07 13.56
N VAL A 59 -13.48 -21.87 13.56
CA VAL A 59 -14.32 -22.12 14.73
C VAL A 59 -14.27 -23.61 15.08
N SER A 60 -14.04 -23.94 16.35
CA SER A 60 -14.07 -25.34 16.80
C SER A 60 -15.44 -25.98 16.55
N ILE A 61 -15.45 -27.28 16.23
CA ILE A 61 -16.65 -28.10 15.98
C ILE A 61 -17.71 -27.96 17.09
N LYS A 62 -17.28 -27.74 18.33
CA LYS A 62 -18.19 -27.53 19.48
C LYS A 62 -19.01 -26.24 19.35
N PHE A 63 -18.43 -25.18 18.79
CA PHE A 63 -19.07 -23.87 18.63
C PHE A 63 -19.82 -23.77 17.30
N SER A 64 -19.36 -24.42 16.23
CA SER A 64 -20.09 -24.46 14.95
C SER A 64 -21.42 -25.20 15.04
N LYS A 65 -21.51 -26.22 15.90
CA LYS A 65 -22.78 -26.92 16.20
C LYS A 65 -23.75 -26.09 17.04
N LYS A 66 -23.25 -25.17 17.87
CA LYS A 66 -24.06 -24.35 18.77
C LYS A 66 -24.67 -23.13 18.08
N TYR A 67 -23.96 -22.55 17.11
CA TYR A 67 -24.40 -21.34 16.41
C TYR A 67 -24.66 -21.65 14.93
N LYS A 68 -25.90 -21.48 14.47
CA LYS A 68 -26.23 -21.65 13.04
C LYS A 68 -25.40 -20.66 12.19
N PRO A 69 -25.01 -21.02 10.94
CA PRO A 69 -24.06 -20.26 10.12
C PRO A 69 -24.49 -18.81 9.83
N LYS A 70 -25.78 -18.47 9.99
CA LYS A 70 -26.30 -17.11 9.82
C LYS A 70 -26.02 -16.17 11.01
N GLN A 71 -25.67 -16.70 12.19
CA GLN A 71 -25.50 -15.92 13.43
C GLN A 71 -24.04 -15.50 13.70
N VAL A 72 -23.07 -16.14 13.04
CA VAL A 72 -21.63 -15.80 13.17
C VAL A 72 -21.25 -14.61 12.29
N ARG A 73 -22.18 -14.15 11.43
CA ARG A 73 -22.09 -12.87 10.74
C ARG A 73 -22.37 -11.78 11.76
N ILE A 74 -21.31 -11.43 12.51
CA ILE A 74 -21.17 -10.38 13.52
C ILE A 74 -22.43 -9.51 13.57
N SER A 75 -23.22 -9.72 14.61
CA SER A 75 -24.33 -8.84 14.99
C SER A 75 -23.76 -7.42 15.03
N LYS A 76 -24.05 -6.66 13.97
CA LYS A 76 -23.77 -5.24 13.92
C LYS A 76 -24.66 -4.60 14.98
N LYS A 77 -24.05 -4.10 16.04
CA LYS A 77 -24.61 -2.99 16.83
C LYS A 77 -24.33 -1.69 16.09
#